data_AF-A0A2M7ZV47-F1
#
_entry.id   AF-A0A2M7ZV47-F1
#
_cell.length_a   1.000
_cell.length_b   1.000
_cell.length_c   1.000
_cell.angle_alpha   90.00
_cell.angle_beta   90.00
_cell.angle_gamma   90.00
#
_symmetry.space_group_name_H-M   'P 1'
#
loop_
_entity.id
_entity.type
_entity.pdbx_description
1 polymer ?
#
loop_
_entity_poly.entity_id
_entity_poly.type
_entity_poly.pdbx_seq_one_letter_code
_entity_poly.pdbx_strand_id
1 'polypeptide(L)'
;EALLRGATQEEINQGFISNINSGVRIQNLTIENGVAKVDFDEQMEFQVGGSCRVAAIRAQITETLKQFPTVNSVIISINGRTEDILQP
;
A
#
# COMPACT_ATOMS: atom_id res chain seq x y z
N GLU A 1 -9.08 0.39 5.60
CA GLU A 1 -8.28 -0.31 6.63
C GLU A 1 -8.08 -1.81 6.38
N ALA A 2 -9.02 -2.52 5.73
CA ALA A 2 -8.91 -3.97 5.51
C ALA A 2 -7.59 -4.43 4.85
N LEU A 3 -6.99 -3.63 3.96
CA LEU A 3 -5.71 -3.94 3.32
C LEU A 3 -4.57 -4.16 4.32
N LEU A 4 -4.50 -3.32 5.36
CA LEU A 4 -3.39 -3.30 6.32
C LEU A 4 -3.50 -4.36 7.40
N ARG A 5 -4.65 -5.04 7.51
CA ARG A 5 -4.83 -6.14 8.45
C ARG A 5 -3.95 -7.36 8.10
N GLY A 6 -3.46 -7.43 6.85
CA GLY A 6 -2.79 -8.59 6.29
C GLY A 6 -3.76 -9.72 5.92
N ALA A 7 -3.19 -10.85 5.49
CA ALA A 7 -3.95 -12.06 5.22
C ALA A 7 -4.37 -12.73 6.55
N THR A 8 -5.57 -13.31 6.61
CA THR A 8 -6.01 -14.10 7.76
C THR A 8 -5.22 -15.39 7.87
N GLN A 9 -5.33 -16.08 9.01
CA GLN A 9 -4.66 -17.38 9.18
C GLN A 9 -5.12 -18.40 8.13
N GLU A 10 -6.40 -18.40 7.78
CA GLU A 10 -6.95 -19.27 6.73
C GLU A 10 -6.38 -18.92 5.36
N GLU A 11 -6.27 -17.63 5.03
CA GLU A 11 -5.70 -17.14 3.76
C GLU A 11 -4.19 -17.51 3.68
N ILE A 12 -3.45 -17.37 4.79
CA ILE A 12 -2.06 -17.78 4.89
C ILE A 12 -1.92 -19.30 4.69
N ASN A 13 -2.81 -20.09 5.29
CA ASN A 13 -2.83 -21.55 5.11
C ASN A 13 -3.13 -21.95 3.65
N GLN A 14 -3.78 -21.08 2.88
CA GLN A 14 -4.01 -21.24 1.44
C GLN A 14 -2.86 -20.69 0.57
N GLY A 15 -1.81 -20.14 1.18
CA GLY A 15 -0.63 -19.60 0.50
C GLY A 15 -0.73 -18.12 0.12
N PHE A 16 -1.77 -17.41 0.55
CA PHE A 16 -1.86 -15.97 0.35
C PHE A 16 -0.92 -15.22 1.30
N ILE A 17 -0.28 -14.18 0.79
CA ILE A 17 0.62 -13.31 1.55
C ILE A 17 0.29 -11.85 1.29
N SER A 18 0.55 -11.00 2.28
CA SER A 18 0.62 -9.55 2.07
C SER A 18 2.06 -9.14 1.80
N ASN A 19 2.28 -8.26 0.82
CA ASN A 19 3.60 -7.69 0.58
C ASN A 19 3.90 -6.50 1.52
N ILE A 20 2.85 -5.90 2.07
CA ILE A 20 2.92 -4.76 3.01
C ILE A 20 3.33 -5.27 4.39
N ASN A 21 4.31 -4.60 5.01
CA ASN A 21 4.79 -4.93 6.34
C ASN A 21 3.66 -4.86 7.38
N SER A 22 3.75 -5.72 8.40
CA SER A 22 2.91 -5.58 9.59
C SER A 22 3.20 -4.26 10.31
N GLY A 23 2.15 -3.65 10.87
CA GLY A 23 2.27 -2.45 11.68
C GLY A 23 2.28 -1.13 10.91
N VAL A 24 2.28 -1.17 9.57
CA VAL A 24 2.09 0.02 8.71
C VAL A 24 0.77 0.68 9.06
N ARG A 25 0.77 2.02 9.12
CA ARG A 25 -0.41 2.83 9.41
C ARG A 25 -0.70 3.78 8.25
N ILE A 26 -1.98 3.99 7.99
CA ILE A 26 -2.42 5.12 7.16
C ILE A 26 -2.48 6.33 8.07
N GLN A 27 -1.71 7.35 7.74
CA GLN A 27 -1.74 8.65 8.41
C GLN A 27 -2.83 9.53 7.84
N ASN A 28 -3.04 9.48 6.52
CA ASN A 28 -4.10 10.22 5.84
C ASN A 28 -4.59 9.47 4.58
N LEU A 29 -5.87 9.61 4.27
CA LEU A 29 -6.45 9.11 3.03
C LEU A 29 -7.52 10.09 2.55
N THR A 30 -7.31 10.67 1.37
CA THR A 30 -8.31 11.51 0.70
C THR A 30 -8.62 10.98 -0.69
N ILE A 31 -9.85 11.18 -1.14
CA ILE A 31 -10.27 10.85 -2.50
C ILE A 31 -10.96 12.09 -3.07
N GLU A 32 -10.31 12.72 -4.03
CA GLU A 32 -10.78 13.97 -4.64
C GLU A 32 -10.57 13.91 -6.16
N ASN A 33 -11.60 14.26 -6.92
CA ASN A 33 -11.56 14.28 -8.40
C ASN A 33 -11.03 12.98 -9.03
N GLY A 34 -11.35 11.84 -8.39
CA GLY A 34 -10.92 10.52 -8.81
C GLY A 34 -9.46 10.17 -8.58
N VAL A 35 -8.77 10.92 -7.72
CA VAL A 35 -7.42 10.62 -7.26
C VAL A 35 -7.47 10.23 -5.79
N ALA A 36 -7.08 9.00 -5.47
CA ALA A 36 -6.87 8.59 -4.09
C ALA A 36 -5.44 8.95 -3.66
N LYS A 37 -5.31 9.79 -2.64
CA LYS A 37 -4.03 10.15 -2.02
C LYS A 37 -3.94 9.44 -0.68
N VAL A 38 -3.04 8.48 -0.57
CA VAL A 38 -2.82 7.71 0.66
C VAL A 38 -1.43 8.01 1.21
N ASP A 39 -1.38 8.43 2.46
CA ASP A 39 -0.13 8.68 3.20
C ASP A 39 0.06 7.60 4.27
N PHE A 40 1.21 6.95 4.23
CA PHE A 40 1.62 5.92 5.19
C PHE A 40 2.73 6.43 6.11
N ASP A 41 2.94 5.76 7.23
CA ASP A 41 4.08 5.97 8.13
C ASP A 41 5.36 5.27 7.63
N GLU A 42 6.51 5.59 8.25
CA GLU A 42 7.83 5.07 7.87
C GLU A 42 7.95 3.54 7.95
N GLN A 43 7.05 2.87 8.68
CA GLN A 43 7.00 1.42 8.77
C GLN A 43 6.82 0.75 7.39
N MET A 44 6.26 1.49 6.42
CA MET A 44 6.13 1.05 5.03
C MET A 44 7.50 0.80 4.37
N GLU A 45 8.57 1.47 4.82
CA GLU A 45 9.92 1.34 4.24
C GLU A 45 10.79 0.34 5.00
N PHE A 46 10.36 -0.08 6.19
CA PHE A 46 11.14 -0.96 7.05
C PHE A 46 11.48 -2.29 6.38
N GLN A 47 12.77 -2.59 6.23
CA GLN A 47 13.25 -3.82 5.58
C GLN A 47 12.64 -4.07 4.17
N VAL A 48 12.23 -3.00 3.48
CA VAL A 48 11.81 -3.09 2.08
C VAL A 48 13.02 -2.93 1.19
N GLY A 49 13.22 -3.91 0.31
CA GLY A 49 14.29 -3.91 -0.68
C GLY A 49 13.97 -4.92 -1.78
N GLY A 50 14.63 -4.76 -2.92
CA GLY A 50 14.41 -5.59 -4.10
C GLY A 50 13.24 -5.08 -4.96
N SER A 51 13.54 -4.86 -6.24
CA SER A 51 12.61 -4.30 -7.23
C SER A 51 11.29 -5.07 -7.34
N CYS A 52 11.32 -6.41 -7.27
CA CYS A 52 10.12 -7.23 -7.31
C CYS A 52 9.19 -6.96 -6.12
N ARG A 53 9.75 -6.86 -4.91
CA ARG A 53 8.96 -6.63 -3.69
C ARG A 53 8.38 -5.22 -3.67
N VAL A 54 9.18 -4.24 -4.06
CA VAL A 54 8.76 -2.85 -4.20
C VAL A 54 7.60 -2.73 -5.20
N ALA A 55 7.73 -3.34 -6.37
CA ALA A 55 6.66 -3.37 -7.38
C ALA A 55 5.38 -4.03 -6.84
N ALA A 56 5.51 -5.15 -6.12
CA ALA A 56 4.38 -5.86 -5.53
C ALA A 56 3.64 -5.03 -4.47
N ILE A 57 4.36 -4.31 -3.59
CA ILE A 57 3.75 -3.40 -2.61
C ILE A 57 2.96 -2.30 -3.31
N ARG A 58 3.56 -1.63 -4.30
CA ARG A 58 2.90 -0.55 -5.07
C ARG A 58 1.65 -1.07 -5.78
N ALA A 59 1.74 -2.23 -6.43
CA ALA A 59 0.61 -2.86 -7.11
C ALA A 59 -0.51 -3.21 -6.12
N GLN A 60 -0.18 -3.85 -4.99
CA GLN A 60 -1.15 -4.23 -3.97
C GLN A 60 -1.94 -3.01 -3.45
N ILE A 61 -1.26 -1.89 -3.16
CA ILE A 61 -1.92 -0.65 -2.72
C ILE A 61 -2.79 -0.05 -3.83
N THR A 62 -2.21 0.06 -5.03
CA THR A 62 -2.86 0.71 -6.17
C THR A 62 -4.13 -0.02 -6.58
N GLU A 63 -4.04 -1.34 -6.80
CA GLU A 63 -5.19 -2.13 -7.24
C GLU A 63 -6.27 -2.23 -6.16
N THR A 64 -5.89 -2.28 -4.88
CA THR A 64 -6.88 -2.24 -3.79
C THR A 64 -7.64 -0.91 -3.77
N LEU A 65 -6.98 0.23 -3.97
CA LEU A 65 -7.67 1.52 -4.00
C LEU A 65 -8.48 1.72 -5.27
N LYS A 66 -8.05 1.17 -6.41
CA LYS A 66 -8.78 1.22 -7.68
C LYS A 66 -9.97 0.28 -7.75
N GLN A 67 -10.16 -0.61 -6.77
CA GLN A 67 -11.40 -1.39 -6.64
C GLN A 67 -12.64 -0.48 -6.46
N PHE A 68 -12.43 0.73 -5.91
CA PHE A 68 -13.48 1.72 -5.77
C PHE A 68 -13.69 2.41 -7.13
N PRO A 69 -14.90 2.37 -7.72
CA PRO A 69 -15.13 2.82 -9.09
C PRO A 69 -14.94 4.33 -9.29
N THR A 70 -14.90 5.11 -8.22
CA THR A 70 -14.62 6.55 -8.25
C THR A 70 -13.12 6.86 -8.30
N VAL A 71 -12.23 5.88 -8.12
CA VAL A 71 -10.77 6.06 -8.08
C VAL A 71 -10.16 5.70 -9.43
N ASN A 72 -9.68 6.71 -10.14
CA ASN A 72 -9.02 6.58 -11.44
C ASN A 72 -7.50 6.39 -11.28
N SER A 73 -6.91 7.03 -10.27
CA SER A 73 -5.46 7.01 -10.01
C SER A 73 -5.16 7.08 -8.52
N VAL A 74 -3.93 6.67 -8.16
CA VAL A 74 -3.47 6.58 -6.78
C VAL A 74 -2.13 7.31 -6.66
N ILE A 75 -2.02 8.16 -5.64
CA ILE A 75 -0.77 8.77 -5.19
C ILE A 75 -0.46 8.17 -3.83
N ILE A 76 0.71 7.55 -3.71
CA ILE A 76 1.23 6.99 -2.47
C ILE A 76 2.24 7.99 -1.91
N SER A 77 2.17 8.27 -0.62
CA SER A 77 3.20 9.01 0.11
C SER A 77 3.60 8.28 1.39
N ILE A 78 4.81 8.56 1.87
CA ILE A 78 5.32 8.09 3.16
C ILE A 78 5.83 9.29 3.93
N ASN A 79 5.21 9.60 5.06
CA ASN A 79 5.47 10.82 5.84
C ASN A 79 5.44 12.08 4.95
N GLY A 80 4.44 12.18 4.06
CA GLY A 80 4.27 13.29 3.12
C GLY A 80 5.23 13.30 1.92
N ARG A 81 6.19 12.38 1.83
CA ARG A 81 7.11 12.27 0.68
C ARG A 81 6.49 11.42 -0.42
N THR A 82 6.50 11.92 -1.65
CA THR A 82 6.10 11.17 -2.86
C THR A 82 7.28 10.75 -3.72
N GLU A 83 8.37 11.51 -3.66
CA GLU A 83 9.61 11.22 -4.34
C GLU A 83 10.48 10.30 -3.49
N ASP A 84 11.28 9.47 -4.16
CA ASP A 84 12.25 8.55 -3.52
C ASP A 84 11.67 7.52 -2.54
N ILE A 85 10.35 7.30 -2.57
CA ILE A 85 9.69 6.22 -1.86
C ILE A 85 9.53 5.00 -2.77
N LEU A 86 9.63 3.79 -2.20
CA LEU A 86 9.32 2.54 -2.90
C LEU A 86 9.93 2.52 -4.32
N GLN A 87 11.23 2.85 -4.41
CA GLN A 87 12.02 2.75 -5.63
C GLN A 87 12.70 1.37 -5.74
N PRO A 88 12.93 0.85 -6.96
CA PRO A 88 13.74 -0.35 -7.20
C PRO A 88 15.14 -0.29 -6.59
#